data_AF-A0A453FJH0-F1
#
_entry.id   AF-A0A453FJH0-F1
#
_cell.length_a   1.000
_cell.length_b   1.000
_cell.length_c   1.000
_cell.angle_alpha   90.00
_cell.angle_beta   90.00
_cell.angle_gamma   90.00
#
_symmetry.space_group_name_H-M   'P 1'
#
loop_
_entity.id
_entity.type
_entity.pdbx_description
1 polymer ?
#
loop_
_entity_poly.entity_id
_entity_poly.type
_entity_poly.pdbx_seq_one_letter_code
_entity_poly.pdbx_strand_id
1 'polypeptide(L)' 'MYPIAWAVVEKETTKTWKWFIGLLIKDLDINDQGAGWVFISDQQK' A
#
# COMPACT_ATOMS: atom_id res chain seq x y z
N MET A 1 3.88 17.53 4.06
CA MET A 1 4.02 16.27 3.29
C MET A 1 2.69 16.00 2.62
N TYR A 2 2.67 15.70 1.32
CA TYR A 2 1.43 15.40 0.58
C TYR A 2 1.31 13.89 0.35
N PRO A 3 0.15 13.27 0.59
CA PRO A 3 -0.03 11.84 0.37
C PRO A 3 0.00 11.53 -1.14
N ILE A 4 0.65 10.42 -1.50
CA ILE A 4 0.71 9.92 -2.89
C ILE A 4 -0.57 9.15 -3.24
N ALA A 5 -1.21 8.51 -2.26
CA ALA A 5 -2.50 7.84 -2.39
C ALA A 5 -3.19 7.76 -1.01
N TRP A 6 -4.52 7.60 -1.01
CA TRP A 6 -5.33 7.32 0.18
C TRP A 6 -6.53 6.45 -0.19
N ALA A 7 -7.06 5.73 0.79
CA ALA A 7 -8.30 4.97 0.65
C ALA A 7 -9.12 5.07 1.94
N VAL A 8 -10.44 5.04 1.80
CA VAL A 8 -11.38 4.92 2.93
C VAL A 8 -11.94 3.51 2.90
N VAL A 9 -11.78 2.81 4.04
CA VAL A 9 -12.24 1.44 4.23
C VAL A 9 -13.02 1.36 5.54
N GLU A 10 -13.96 0.42 5.62
CA GLU A 10 -14.74 0.19 6.83
C GLU A 10 -13.86 -0.22 8.02
N LYS A 11 -12.81 -1.01 7.76
CA LYS A 11 -11.84 -1.44 8.77
C LYS A 11 -10.46 -1.67 8.16
N GLU A 12 -9.44 -1.27 8.91
CA GLU A 12 -8.05 -1.64 8.63
C GLU A 12 -7.83 -3.11 8.98
N THR A 13 -7.71 -3.94 7.96
CA THR A 13 -7.49 -5.38 8.07
C THR A 13 -6.40 -5.78 7.09
N THR A 14 -5.77 -6.93 7.30
CA THR A 14 -4.81 -7.46 6.32
C THR A 14 -5.42 -7.60 4.92
N LYS A 15 -6.73 -7.87 4.81
CA LYS A 15 -7.42 -7.98 3.52
C LYS A 15 -7.54 -6.61 2.83
N THR A 16 -7.97 -5.57 3.55
CA THR A 16 -8.09 -4.21 3.00
C THR A 16 -6.73 -3.62 2.65
N TRP A 17 -5.71 -3.87 3.48
CA TRP A 17 -4.32 -3.48 3.19
C TRP A 17 -3.73 -4.19 1.98
N LYS A 18 -3.91 -5.52 1.85
CA LYS A 18 -3.45 -6.27 0.67
C LYS A 18 -4.08 -5.77 -0.62
N TRP A 19 -5.38 -5.46 -0.59
CA TRP A 19 -6.08 -4.88 -1.73
C TRP A 19 -5.51 -3.50 -2.10
N PHE A 20 -5.35 -2.62 -1.11
CA PHE A 20 -4.87 -1.25 -1.34
C PHE A 20 -3.43 -1.23 -1.89
N ILE A 21 -2.52 -2.01 -1.30
CA ILE A 21 -1.15 -2.14 -1.80
C ILE A 21 -1.11 -2.76 -3.20
N GLY A 22 -2.00 -3.72 -3.49
CA GLY A 22 -2.11 -4.30 -4.84
C GLY A 22 -2.50 -3.28 -5.90
N LEU A 23 -3.41 -2.35 -5.57
CA LEU A 23 -3.73 -1.22 -6.45
C LEU A 23 -2.53 -0.29 -6.62
N LEU A 24 -1.87 0.05 -5.52
CA LEU A 24 -0.71 0.95 -5.53
C LEU A 24 0.44 0.41 -6.38
N ILE A 25 0.74 -0.90 -6.28
CA ILE A 25 1.74 -1.59 -7.11
C ILE A 25 1.39 -1.49 -8.60
N LYS A 26 0.12 -1.69 -8.94
CA LYS A 26 -0.34 -1.62 -10.33
C LYS A 26 -0.27 -0.19 -10.87
N ASP A 27 -0.71 0.79 -10.09
CA ASP A 27 -0.78 2.19 -10.53
C ASP A 27 0.61 2.83 -10.64
N LEU A 28 1.56 2.39 -9.83
CA LEU A 28 2.96 2.83 -9.86
C LEU A 28 3.87 1.97 -10.74
N ASP A 29 3.31 0.97 -11.44
CA ASP A 29 4.03 0.02 -12.29
C ASP A 29 5.25 -0.60 -11.59
N ILE A 30 5.05 -1.04 -10.34
CA ILE A 30 6.11 -1.63 -9.52
C ILE A 30 6.37 -3.07 -9.98
N ASN A 31 7.40 -3.22 -10.80
CA ASN A 31 7.84 -4.48 -11.38
C ASN A 31 8.98 -5.14 -10.57
N ASP A 32 9.53 -6.26 -11.07
CA ASP A 32 10.67 -6.97 -10.47
C ASP A 32 10.51 -7.33 -8.99
N GLN A 33 9.30 -7.76 -8.61
CA GLN A 33 8.96 -8.12 -7.23
C GLN A 33 9.19 -6.98 -6.21
N GLY A 34 9.15 -5.73 -6.67
CA GLY A 34 9.36 -4.55 -5.81
C GLY A 34 10.82 -4.22 -5.56
N ALA A 35 11.75 -4.67 -6.41
CA ALA A 35 13.15 -4.29 -6.31
C ALA A 35 13.31 -2.75 -6.27
N GLY A 36 13.98 -2.24 -5.24
CA GLY A 36 14.18 -0.80 -5.03
C GLY A 36 13.06 -0.09 -4.27
N TRP A 37 11.99 -0.79 -3.88
CA TRP A 37 10.89 -0.24 -3.09
C TRP A 37 10.91 -0.76 -1.65
N VAL A 38 10.68 0.14 -0.69
CA VAL A 38 10.49 -0.20 0.72
C VAL A 38 9.14 0.32 1.16
N PHE A 39 8.26 -0.59 1.56
CA PHE A 39 6.97 -0.26 2.14
C PHE A 39 7.06 -0.32 3.65
N ILE A 40 6.65 0.76 4.32
CA ILE A 40 6.65 0.87 5.77
C ILE A 40 5.21 1.15 6.19
N SER A 41 4.62 0.23 6.94
CA SER A 41 3.36 0.48 7.64
C SER A 41 3.67 0.97 9.05
N ASP A 42 2.91 1.94 9.54
CA ASP A 42 2.83 2.18 10.98
C ASP A 42 2.13 0.95 11.59
N GLN A 43 2.91 0.02 12.11
CA GLN A 43 2.35 -1.10 12.86
C GLN A 43 1.93 -0.56 14.22
N GLN A 44 0.63 -0.35 14.40
CA GLN A 44 0.06 -0.09 15.71
C GLN A 44 0.31 -1.30 16.61
N LYS A 45 0.76 -1.03 17.84
CA LYS A 45 1.01 -2.01 18.89
C LYS A 45 -0.26 -2.68 19.39
#